data_AF-A0A562K6W1-F1
#
_entry.id   AF-A0A562K6W1-F1
#
_cell.length_a   1.000
_cell.length_b   1.000
_cell.length_c   1.000
_cell.angle_alpha   90.00
_cell.angle_beta   90.00
_cell.angle_gamma   90.00
#
_symmetry.space_group_name_H-M   'P 1'
#
loop_
_entity.id
_entity.type
_entity.pdbx_description
1 polymer ?
#
loop_
_entity_poly.entity_id
_entity_poly.type
_entity_poly.pdbx_seq_one_letter_code
_entity_poly.pdbx_strand_id
1 'polypeptide(L)'
;MYYHNHFPYMNQYPNYSNDCTNYTHLSNRNLLNNYQTRFTTNNIASDTLNRGRTSFSRDEAAAIALLLGIDFTKSKFDLDEFWMGVNTELEHGQQSSQTNVTGDEPLITGKIALAHLNEFPDYYKRLKVLEKEAKAYWKK
;
A
#
# COMPACT_ATOMS: atom_id res chain seq x y z
N MET A 1 -28.93 -20.27 -2.31
CA MET A 1 -28.96 -19.54 -1.04
C MET A 1 -28.26 -18.20 -1.27
N TYR A 2 -29.04 -17.13 -1.44
CA TYR A 2 -28.50 -15.78 -1.68
C TYR A 2 -28.21 -15.12 -0.33
N TYR A 3 -26.94 -14.86 -0.04
CA TYR A 3 -26.57 -14.01 1.10
C TYR A 3 -26.82 -12.55 0.71
N HIS A 4 -27.91 -11.98 1.23
CA HIS A 4 -28.08 -10.54 1.33
C HIS A 4 -27.17 -10.02 2.45
N ASN A 5 -25.93 -9.66 2.12
CA ASN A 5 -25.09 -8.90 3.04
C ASN A 5 -25.48 -7.42 2.97
N HIS A 6 -26.41 -7.03 3.85
CA HIS A 6 -26.54 -5.63 4.26
C HIS A 6 -25.21 -5.21 4.91
N PHE A 7 -24.47 -4.29 4.30
CA PHE A 7 -23.31 -3.63 4.92
C PHE A 7 -23.81 -2.50 5.84
N PRO A 8 -23.82 -2.64 7.19
CA PRO A 8 -24.44 -1.65 8.07
C PRO A 8 -23.52 -0.47 8.44
N TYR A 9 -22.27 -0.44 7.95
CA TYR A 9 -21.25 0.50 8.42
C TYR A 9 -20.82 1.45 7.33
N MET A 10 -21.69 2.39 6.96
CA MET A 10 -21.33 3.51 6.08
C MET A 10 -21.54 4.90 6.68
N ASN A 11 -21.86 4.99 7.97
CA ASN A 11 -22.19 6.28 8.62
C ASN A 11 -21.38 6.51 9.90
N GLN A 12 -20.05 6.60 9.81
CA GLN A 12 -19.29 7.10 10.97
C GLN A 12 -17.86 7.60 10.70
N TYR A 13 -17.61 8.45 9.70
CA TYR A 13 -16.34 9.23 9.71
C TYR A 13 -16.55 10.68 9.22
N PRO A 14 -16.07 11.69 9.98
CA PRO A 14 -16.16 13.10 9.60
C PRO A 14 -15.18 13.44 8.46
N ASN A 15 -15.58 14.39 7.64
CA ASN A 15 -14.82 14.93 6.50
C ASN A 15 -13.40 15.33 6.91
N TYR A 16 -12.39 14.67 6.33
CA TYR A 16 -10.99 15.07 6.46
C TYR A 16 -10.49 15.75 5.17
N SER A 17 -9.78 16.85 5.40
CA SER A 17 -9.28 17.85 4.45
C SER A 17 -8.57 17.27 3.22
N ASN A 18 -9.05 17.67 2.04
CA ASN A 18 -8.41 17.45 0.75
C ASN A 18 -7.22 18.40 0.58
N ASP A 19 -5.99 17.90 0.64
CA ASP A 19 -4.82 18.63 0.13
C ASP A 19 -3.94 17.67 -0.69
N CYS A 20 -4.46 17.24 -1.84
CA CYS A 20 -3.74 16.41 -2.82
C CYS A 20 -3.24 17.22 -4.03
N THR A 21 -3.24 18.56 -3.95
CA THR A 21 -3.05 19.43 -5.13
C THR A 21 -1.60 19.61 -5.61
N ASN A 22 -0.60 18.98 -4.97
CA ASN A 22 0.81 19.22 -5.30
C ASN A 22 1.52 18.11 -6.09
N TYR A 23 0.84 17.03 -6.49
CA TYR A 23 1.46 15.95 -7.28
C TYR A 23 1.17 16.02 -8.79
N THR A 24 0.62 17.14 -9.28
CA THR A 24 0.37 17.31 -10.71
C THR A 24 1.56 17.97 -11.42
N HIS A 25 2.16 17.20 -12.34
CA HIS A 25 2.97 17.65 -13.47
C HIS A 25 4.34 18.31 -13.18
N LEU A 26 5.35 17.48 -12.91
CA LEU A 26 6.75 17.78 -13.20
C LEU A 26 7.30 16.71 -14.14
N SER A 27 8.08 17.10 -15.15
CA SER A 27 8.53 16.29 -16.29
C SER A 27 9.08 14.90 -15.90
N ASN A 28 8.25 13.89 -16.13
CA ASN A 28 8.29 12.58 -15.45
C ASN A 28 9.54 11.70 -15.69
N ARG A 29 10.35 11.95 -16.71
CA ARG A 29 11.46 11.03 -17.06
C ARG A 29 12.62 11.06 -16.05
N ASN A 30 13.04 12.25 -15.62
CA ASN A 30 14.22 12.38 -14.75
C ASN A 30 13.93 11.94 -13.31
N LEU A 31 12.71 12.19 -12.82
CA LEU A 31 12.27 11.69 -11.52
C LEU A 31 12.14 10.16 -11.53
N LEU A 32 11.49 9.58 -12.54
CA LEU A 32 11.40 8.11 -12.70
C LEU A 32 12.80 7.46 -12.71
N ASN A 33 13.75 8.03 -13.46
CA ASN A 33 15.12 7.53 -13.52
C ASN A 33 15.86 7.64 -12.18
N ASN A 34 15.71 8.76 -11.47
CA ASN A 34 16.30 8.96 -10.13
C ASN A 34 15.67 8.04 -9.07
N TYR A 35 14.38 7.73 -9.17
CA TYR A 35 13.72 6.79 -8.26
C TYR A 35 14.09 5.34 -8.60
N GLN A 36 14.06 4.94 -9.88
CA GLN A 36 14.53 3.61 -10.30
C GLN A 36 15.98 3.36 -9.87
N THR A 37 16.85 4.35 -9.98
CA THR A 37 18.25 4.25 -9.50
C THR A 37 18.36 4.19 -7.98
N ARG A 38 17.55 4.93 -7.21
CA ARG A 38 17.52 4.84 -5.74
C ARG A 38 17.00 3.49 -5.23
N PHE A 39 15.96 2.93 -5.85
CA PHE A 39 15.45 1.61 -5.48
C PHE A 39 16.44 0.49 -5.85
N THR A 40 17.15 0.60 -6.97
CA THR A 40 18.19 -0.38 -7.33
C THR A 40 19.46 -0.26 -6.49
N THR A 41 19.91 0.95 -6.14
CA THR A 41 21.12 1.17 -5.33
C THR A 41 20.93 0.78 -3.86
N ASN A 42 19.75 0.98 -3.29
CA ASN A 42 19.43 0.53 -1.93
C ASN A 42 19.39 -1.01 -1.80
N ASN A 43 19.21 -1.74 -2.91
CA ASN A 43 19.27 -3.21 -2.96
C ASN A 43 20.70 -3.76 -3.10
N ILE A 44 21.70 -2.94 -3.46
CA ILE A 44 23.11 -3.37 -3.59
C ILE A 44 23.91 -3.15 -2.30
N ALA A 45 23.46 -2.24 -1.41
CA ALA A 45 24.15 -1.94 -0.15
C ALA A 45 23.70 -2.77 1.06
N SER A 46 22.79 -3.75 0.88
CA SER A 46 22.20 -4.52 1.98
C SER A 46 22.82 -5.93 2.16
N ASP A 47 24.11 -6.09 1.86
CA ASP A 47 24.84 -7.34 2.16
C ASP A 47 25.28 -7.41 3.65
N THR A 48 24.89 -6.44 4.48
CA THR A 48 25.18 -6.40 5.91
C THR A 48 23.97 -5.93 6.74
N LEU A 49 22.93 -6.77 6.78
CA LEU A 49 21.97 -7.02 7.88
C LEU A 49 20.67 -7.54 7.28
N ASN A 50 20.46 -8.86 7.38
CA ASN A 50 19.26 -9.59 6.96
C ASN A 50 18.05 -9.23 7.87
N ARG A 51 17.61 -7.97 7.81
CA ARG A 51 16.40 -7.49 8.48
C ARG A 51 15.40 -7.07 7.41
N GLY A 52 14.28 -7.78 7.37
CA GLY A 52 13.16 -7.46 6.50
C GLY A 52 12.65 -6.03 6.73
N ARG A 53 12.13 -5.41 5.68
CA ARG A 53 11.53 -4.09 5.72
C ARG A 53 10.29 -4.13 6.60
N THR A 54 10.23 -3.18 7.55
CA THR A 54 9.14 -3.09 8.52
C THR A 54 8.05 -2.09 8.13
N SER A 55 8.37 -1.13 7.28
CA SER A 55 7.43 -0.10 6.81
C SER A 55 7.93 0.64 5.58
N PHE A 56 7.01 1.23 4.82
CA PHE A 56 7.26 2.29 3.86
C PHE A 56 6.79 3.64 4.41
N SER A 57 7.60 4.67 4.23
CA SER A 57 7.19 6.06 4.42
C SER A 57 6.13 6.48 3.38
N ARG A 58 5.42 7.59 3.67
CA ARG A 58 4.43 8.14 2.74
C ARG A 58 5.06 8.60 1.41
N ASP A 59 6.29 9.13 1.47
CA ASP A 59 7.05 9.52 0.28
C ASP A 59 7.48 8.31 -0.56
N GLU A 60 7.89 7.20 0.09
CA GLU A 60 8.16 5.95 -0.61
C GLU A 60 6.90 5.39 -1.27
N ALA A 61 5.75 5.41 -0.58
CA ALA A 61 4.48 4.99 -1.17
C ALA A 61 4.08 5.87 -2.37
N ALA A 62 4.28 7.19 -2.28
CA ALA A 62 4.05 8.09 -3.40
C ALA A 62 4.99 7.79 -4.59
N ALA A 63 6.26 7.48 -4.31
CA ALA A 63 7.23 7.10 -5.34
C ALA A 63 6.87 5.75 -6.00
N ILE A 64 6.43 4.76 -5.22
CA ILE A 64 5.93 3.48 -5.73
C ILE A 64 4.68 3.72 -6.60
N ALA A 65 3.72 4.52 -6.13
CA ALA A 65 2.51 4.85 -6.87
C ALA A 65 2.83 5.52 -8.21
N LEU A 66 3.79 6.46 -8.21
CA LEU A 66 4.29 7.10 -9.42
C LEU A 66 4.91 6.10 -10.40
N LEU A 67 5.75 5.18 -9.91
CA LEU A 67 6.38 4.13 -10.72
C LEU A 67 5.37 3.12 -11.29
N LEU A 68 4.27 2.88 -10.57
CA LEU A 68 3.15 2.05 -11.03
C LEU A 68 2.17 2.80 -11.94
N GLY A 69 2.37 4.10 -12.17
CA GLY A 69 1.51 4.91 -13.03
C GLY A 69 0.13 5.19 -12.42
N ILE A 70 0.01 5.17 -11.10
CA ILE A 70 -1.24 5.51 -10.41
C ILE A 70 -1.48 7.01 -10.52
N ASP A 71 -2.62 7.38 -11.10
CA ASP A 71 -3.09 8.76 -11.17
C ASP A 71 -4.19 8.97 -10.12
N PHE A 72 -3.83 9.59 -8.98
CA PHE A 72 -4.77 9.84 -7.89
C PHE A 72 -5.92 10.79 -8.24
N THR A 73 -5.83 11.52 -9.36
CA THR A 73 -6.93 12.35 -9.85
C THR A 73 -7.99 11.54 -10.61
N LYS A 74 -7.63 10.33 -11.04
CA LYS A 74 -8.51 9.40 -11.79
C LYS A 74 -8.88 8.15 -10.99
N SER A 75 -8.10 7.77 -9.98
CA SER A 75 -8.41 6.64 -9.11
C SER A 75 -9.59 6.95 -8.19
N LYS A 76 -10.21 5.88 -7.67
CA LYS A 76 -11.28 5.96 -6.66
C LYS A 76 -10.76 5.95 -5.22
N PHE A 77 -9.46 5.80 -5.05
CA PHE A 77 -8.75 5.75 -3.78
C PHE A 77 -7.65 6.82 -3.77
N ASP A 78 -7.16 7.18 -2.59
CA ASP A 78 -6.14 8.21 -2.38
C ASP A 78 -4.77 7.61 -2.00
N LEU A 79 -3.78 8.48 -1.80
CA LEU A 79 -2.44 8.08 -1.37
C LEU A 79 -2.46 7.41 0.02
N ASP A 80 -3.41 7.75 0.89
CA ASP A 80 -3.49 7.15 2.23
C ASP A 80 -3.90 5.68 2.17
N GLU A 81 -4.90 5.35 1.35
CA GLU A 81 -5.28 3.96 1.09
C GLU A 81 -4.12 3.16 0.47
N PHE A 82 -3.41 3.74 -0.50
CA PHE A 82 -2.26 3.09 -1.11
C PHE A 82 -1.10 2.92 -0.14
N TRP A 83 -0.80 3.93 0.68
CA TRP A 83 0.23 3.88 1.71
C TRP A 83 -0.09 2.85 2.81
N MET A 84 -1.35 2.79 3.25
CA MET A 84 -1.83 1.72 4.14
C MET A 84 -1.60 0.35 3.48
N GLY A 85 -1.96 0.23 2.20
CA GLY A 85 -1.82 -1.02 1.46
C GLY A 85 -0.40 -1.51 1.38
N VAL A 86 0.54 -0.71 0.87
CA VAL A 86 1.95 -1.15 0.74
C VAL A 86 2.59 -1.52 2.08
N ASN A 87 2.12 -0.96 3.19
CA ASN A 87 2.58 -1.35 4.53
C ASN A 87 1.94 -2.65 5.02
N THR A 88 0.64 -2.87 4.75
CA THR A 88 -0.03 -4.14 5.04
C THR A 88 0.58 -5.28 4.23
N GLU A 89 0.86 -5.07 2.95
CA GLU A 89 1.39 -6.11 2.06
C GLU A 89 2.85 -6.51 2.37
N LEU A 90 3.55 -5.84 3.29
CA LEU A 90 4.83 -6.33 3.82
C LEU A 90 4.68 -7.66 4.58
N GLU A 91 3.46 -8.04 4.99
CA GLU A 91 3.15 -9.38 5.50
C GLU A 91 3.47 -10.49 4.48
N HIS A 92 3.48 -10.17 3.20
CA HIS A 92 3.87 -11.07 2.09
C HIS A 92 5.36 -10.97 1.72
N GLY A 93 6.14 -10.22 2.51
CA GLY A 93 7.57 -10.06 2.36
C GLY A 93 8.39 -10.88 3.35
N GLN A 94 9.57 -10.37 3.73
CA GLN A 94 10.50 -11.09 4.60
C GLN A 94 10.01 -11.21 6.05
N GLN A 95 8.94 -10.50 6.42
CA GLN A 95 8.30 -10.65 7.74
C GLN A 95 7.77 -12.07 7.99
N SER A 96 7.37 -12.78 6.93
CA SER A 96 6.92 -14.16 7.00
C SER A 96 7.67 -15.01 5.98
N SER A 97 8.77 -15.64 6.40
CA SER A 97 9.62 -16.45 5.50
C SER A 97 8.87 -17.58 4.80
N GLN A 98 7.83 -18.14 5.44
CA GLN A 98 7.02 -19.21 4.87
C GLN A 98 6.09 -18.74 3.74
N THR A 99 5.67 -17.48 3.77
CA THR A 99 4.74 -16.88 2.79
C THR A 99 5.35 -15.71 2.04
N ASN A 100 6.69 -15.60 2.06
CA ASN A 100 7.42 -14.52 1.41
C ASN A 100 7.36 -14.71 -0.12
N VAL A 101 6.66 -13.80 -0.79
CA VAL A 101 6.53 -13.76 -2.24
C VAL A 101 7.00 -12.43 -2.84
N THR A 102 7.20 -11.39 -2.02
CA THR A 102 7.64 -10.08 -2.49
C THR A 102 9.13 -9.83 -2.28
N GLY A 103 9.77 -10.50 -1.33
CA GLY A 103 11.15 -10.20 -0.91
C GLY A 103 11.31 -8.81 -0.31
N ASP A 104 10.22 -8.16 0.12
CA ASP A 104 10.12 -6.73 0.46
C ASP A 104 10.35 -5.77 -0.72
N GLU A 105 10.33 -6.27 -1.97
CA GLU A 105 10.54 -5.45 -3.15
C GLU A 105 9.39 -4.43 -3.30
N PRO A 106 9.69 -3.11 -3.32
CA PRO A 106 8.67 -2.06 -3.28
C PRO A 106 7.63 -2.16 -4.40
N LEU A 107 8.07 -2.48 -5.62
CA LEU A 107 7.19 -2.56 -6.78
C LEU A 107 6.33 -3.82 -6.80
N ILE A 108 6.84 -4.94 -6.27
CA ILE A 108 6.04 -6.18 -6.17
C ILE A 108 4.99 -5.99 -5.08
N THR A 109 5.40 -5.48 -3.92
CA THR A 109 4.50 -5.14 -2.80
C THR A 109 3.42 -4.13 -3.22
N GLY A 110 3.82 -3.07 -3.93
CA GLY A 110 2.90 -2.07 -4.46
C GLY A 110 1.89 -2.60 -5.48
N LYS A 111 2.24 -3.61 -6.29
CA LYS A 111 1.31 -4.23 -7.23
C LYS A 111 0.21 -5.03 -6.52
N ILE A 112 0.54 -5.71 -5.42
CA ILE A 112 -0.45 -6.41 -4.60
C ILE A 112 -1.41 -5.38 -4.00
N ALA A 113 -0.87 -4.28 -3.44
CA ALA A 113 -1.70 -3.22 -2.90
C ALA A 113 -2.64 -2.58 -3.93
N LEU A 114 -2.12 -2.31 -5.12
CA LEU A 114 -2.92 -1.80 -6.23
C LEU A 114 -4.00 -2.78 -6.69
N ALA A 115 -3.72 -4.09 -6.70
CA ALA A 115 -4.70 -5.10 -7.10
C ALA A 115 -5.93 -5.06 -6.18
N HIS A 116 -5.72 -5.02 -4.87
CA HIS A 116 -6.82 -4.95 -3.89
C HIS A 116 -7.60 -3.64 -3.96
N LEU A 117 -6.91 -2.50 -4.14
CA LEU A 117 -7.58 -1.21 -4.30
C LEU A 117 -8.38 -1.07 -5.60
N ASN A 118 -8.05 -1.86 -6.63
CA ASN A 118 -8.85 -1.97 -7.84
C ASN A 118 -10.11 -2.82 -7.64
N GLU A 119 -10.14 -3.74 -6.67
CA GLU A 119 -11.34 -4.48 -6.30
C GLU A 119 -12.28 -3.59 -5.48
N PHE A 120 -11.75 -2.95 -4.43
CA PHE A 120 -12.50 -2.04 -3.56
C PHE A 120 -11.65 -0.82 -3.17
N PRO A 121 -12.09 0.42 -3.43
CA PRO A 121 -11.28 1.60 -3.15
C PRO A 121 -10.96 1.85 -1.66
N ASP A 122 -11.71 1.22 -0.74
CA ASP A 122 -11.54 1.29 0.72
C ASP A 122 -11.07 -0.04 1.34
N TYR A 123 -10.44 -0.90 0.53
CA TYR A 123 -10.05 -2.27 0.91
C TYR A 123 -9.31 -2.33 2.25
N TYR A 124 -8.27 -1.51 2.44
CA TYR A 124 -7.41 -1.59 3.63
C TYR A 124 -8.09 -1.07 4.89
N LYS A 125 -9.01 -0.10 4.76
CA LYS A 125 -9.87 0.29 5.87
C LYS A 125 -10.77 -0.86 6.31
N ARG A 126 -11.37 -1.60 5.37
CA ARG A 126 -12.21 -2.78 5.68
C ARG A 126 -11.40 -3.91 6.29
N LEU A 127 -10.24 -4.23 5.71
CA LEU A 127 -9.34 -5.27 6.19
C LEU A 127 -8.92 -5.01 7.63
N LYS A 128 -8.55 -3.77 7.97
CA LYS A 128 -8.17 -3.38 9.33
C LYS A 128 -9.26 -3.66 10.37
N VAL A 129 -10.54 -3.46 10.00
CA VAL A 129 -11.67 -3.80 10.88
C VAL A 129 -11.80 -5.31 11.04
N LEU A 130 -11.80 -6.06 9.92
CA LEU A 130 -11.90 -7.52 9.91
C LEU A 130 -10.78 -8.16 10.75
N GLU A 131 -9.54 -7.74 10.57
CA GLU A 131 -8.41 -8.27 11.33
C GLU A 131 -8.53 -7.98 12.82
N LYS A 132 -8.99 -6.78 13.19
CA LYS A 132 -9.19 -6.42 14.61
C LYS A 132 -10.22 -7.34 15.26
N GLU A 133 -11.32 -7.60 14.57
CA GLU A 133 -12.36 -8.53 15.02
C GLU A 133 -11.83 -9.97 15.14
N ALA A 134 -11.12 -10.45 14.13
CA ALA A 134 -10.51 -11.78 14.13
C ALA A 134 -9.46 -11.94 15.26
N LYS A 135 -8.57 -10.95 15.42
CA LYS A 135 -7.57 -10.92 16.50
C LYS A 135 -8.24 -10.91 17.88
N ALA A 136 -9.38 -10.25 18.05
CA ALA A 136 -10.13 -10.25 19.31
C ALA A 136 -10.85 -11.59 19.57
N TYR A 137 -11.34 -12.25 18.52
CA TYR A 137 -11.99 -13.56 18.61
C TYR A 137 -11.01 -14.66 19.06
N TRP A 138 -9.84 -14.75 18.42
CA TRP A 138 -8.84 -15.80 18.67
C TRP A 138 -7.93 -15.57 19.89
N LYS A 139 -8.02 -14.40 20.54
CA LYS A 139 -7.31 -14.11 21.80
C LYS A 139 -8.03 -14.64 23.06
N LYS A 140 -9.25 -15.16 22.90
CA LYS A 140 -10.02 -15.79 23.97
C LYS A 140 -9.60 -17.24 24.14
#